data_AF-A0A4V3BL65-F1
#
_entry.id   AF-A0A4V3BL65-F1
#
_cell.length_a   1.000
_cell.length_b   1.000
_cell.length_c   1.000
_cell.angle_alpha   90.00
_cell.angle_beta   90.00
_cell.angle_gamma   90.00
#
_symmetry.space_group_name_H-M   'P 1'
#
loop_
_entity.id
_entity.type
_entity.pdbx_description
1 polymer ?
#
loop_
_entity_poly.entity_id
_entity_poly.type
_entity_poly.pdbx_seq_one_letter_code
_entity_poly.pdbx_strand_id
1 'polypeptide(L)'
;MTRAAGAAGPPGTAGPGAAGESTERGAGAGNDHEDPQRTARFPRSGVWYCGAIRGIPGVVSRTRRRALIASTVTAACLVVVGSFVVVSAHTATAEERSRPVAVAGAPTRVEPADVRADARIPVREQVVSGPLGSGSRPGAITFAYAGDSITARPDSWLHALEPDTRFHAVGGYAHSGYRADQVLAEIGPVHDADVLVVELGTNDVNQAVPTATTIANVDAVVRRVGAQHVLVVAGPPSDWTTSRWGADRRTGQVVLSRALARDASEHGWSYTDPFAAFRQPDGAWVRGASPDGIHGTAATNVGIARSMATAITEAAE
;
A
#
# COMPACT_ATOMS: atom_id res chain seq x y z
N MET A 1 6.25 6.39 -70.03
CA MET A 1 6.97 7.07 -71.14
C MET A 1 7.37 8.45 -70.63
N THR A 2 8.61 8.95 -70.51
CA THR A 2 9.97 8.48 -70.83
C THR A 2 10.93 9.47 -70.12
N ARG A 3 11.93 8.97 -69.36
CA ARG A 3 13.34 9.42 -69.09
C ARG A 3 13.69 10.93 -69.01
N ALA A 4 14.71 11.44 -68.29
CA ALA A 4 15.87 10.97 -67.50
C ALA A 4 16.56 12.25 -66.92
N ALA A 5 17.09 12.29 -65.68
CA ALA A 5 18.47 11.96 -65.21
C ALA A 5 19.42 13.15 -64.96
N GLY A 6 20.24 13.02 -63.90
CA GLY A 6 21.55 13.67 -63.65
C GLY A 6 21.51 14.93 -62.77
N ALA A 7 22.40 15.19 -61.80
CA ALA A 7 23.62 14.54 -61.29
C ALA A 7 23.95 15.19 -59.90
N ALA A 8 24.39 14.42 -58.89
CA ALA A 8 25.75 14.37 -58.31
C ALA A 8 26.29 15.65 -57.60
N GLY A 9 26.70 15.50 -56.32
CA GLY A 9 27.29 16.52 -55.40
C GLY A 9 28.73 16.97 -55.74
N PRO A 10 29.60 17.45 -54.80
CA PRO A 10 29.90 16.82 -53.50
C PRO A 10 30.33 17.84 -52.38
N PRO A 11 31.34 17.63 -51.49
CA PRO A 11 31.14 17.52 -50.03
C PRO A 11 32.06 18.43 -49.17
N GLY A 12 32.04 18.24 -47.84
CA GLY A 12 33.10 18.70 -46.92
C GLY A 12 32.56 19.63 -45.81
N THR A 13 33.02 19.58 -44.56
CA THR A 13 34.21 18.97 -43.95
C THR A 13 34.04 18.85 -42.44
N ALA A 14 34.76 17.89 -41.87
CA ALA A 14 35.13 17.66 -40.46
C ALA A 14 35.32 18.94 -39.60
N GLY A 15 35.06 18.90 -38.30
CA GLY A 15 35.99 18.30 -37.33
C GLY A 15 35.79 18.79 -35.88
N PRO A 16 36.67 18.40 -34.92
CA PRO A 16 36.28 17.88 -33.60
C PRO A 16 36.78 18.70 -32.38
N GLY A 17 36.37 18.31 -31.17
CA GLY A 17 36.98 18.69 -29.88
C GLY A 17 35.96 18.61 -28.73
N ALA A 18 36.03 17.65 -27.79
CA ALA A 18 36.97 17.52 -26.66
C ALA A 18 36.92 18.75 -25.72
N ALA A 19 36.97 18.69 -24.40
CA ALA A 19 36.88 17.68 -23.34
C ALA A 19 36.87 18.48 -22.02
N GLY A 20 36.47 17.85 -20.92
CA GLY A 20 36.66 18.36 -19.55
C GLY A 20 35.42 19.06 -18.96
N GLU A 21 35.09 18.94 -17.69
CA GLU A 21 35.73 18.23 -16.59
C GLU A 21 34.71 18.13 -15.44
N SER A 22 34.94 17.12 -14.61
CA SER A 22 34.22 16.75 -13.39
C SER A 22 34.19 17.84 -12.31
N THR A 23 33.04 17.98 -11.63
CA THR A 23 33.01 18.14 -10.15
C THR A 23 31.73 17.55 -9.56
N GLU A 24 31.98 16.51 -8.78
CA GLU A 24 31.27 15.96 -7.61
C GLU A 24 30.22 16.80 -6.85
N ARG A 25 29.31 16.02 -6.22
CA ARG A 25 28.63 16.18 -4.93
C ARG A 25 27.34 17.02 -4.85
N GLY A 26 26.25 16.30 -4.64
CA GLY A 26 24.98 16.78 -4.11
C GLY A 26 24.01 15.63 -3.83
N ALA A 27 24.48 14.57 -3.15
CA ALA A 27 23.63 13.53 -2.59
C ALA A 27 23.16 13.97 -1.19
N GLY A 28 21.85 13.85 -0.92
CA GLY A 28 21.19 14.13 0.36
C GLY A 28 19.97 15.04 0.13
N ALA A 29 18.72 14.68 0.45
CA ALA A 29 18.28 13.86 1.56
C ALA A 29 17.26 12.79 1.10
N GLY A 30 17.65 11.53 1.24
CA GLY A 30 16.70 10.42 1.33
C GLY A 30 16.08 10.44 2.72
N ASN A 31 14.76 10.30 2.78
CA ASN A 31 14.04 10.05 4.02
C ASN A 31 14.30 8.59 4.43
N ASP A 32 15.48 8.35 4.97
CA ASP A 32 15.97 7.04 5.36
C ASP A 32 15.53 6.71 6.79
N HIS A 33 14.31 6.22 7.02
CA HIS A 33 14.00 5.48 8.26
C HIS A 33 12.91 4.42 8.02
N GLU A 34 13.26 3.37 7.29
CA GLU A 34 12.66 2.04 7.49
C GLU A 34 13.79 1.03 7.72
N ASP A 35 13.56 0.16 8.70
CA ASP A 35 14.53 -0.75 9.33
C ASP A 35 15.31 -1.60 8.29
N PRO A 36 16.66 -1.65 8.33
CA PRO A 36 17.43 -2.37 7.33
C PRO A 36 17.40 -3.88 7.59
N GLN A 37 16.61 -4.62 6.80
CA GLN A 37 16.72 -6.09 6.75
C GLN A 37 17.63 -6.57 5.61
N ARG A 38 18.30 -7.68 5.91
CA ARG A 38 19.49 -8.22 5.22
C ARG A 38 19.31 -8.42 3.72
N THR A 39 20.32 -7.99 2.98
CA THR A 39 20.50 -8.19 1.54
C THR A 39 20.74 -9.66 1.21
N ALA A 40 19.69 -10.38 0.80
CA ALA A 40 19.85 -11.63 0.06
C ALA A 40 19.85 -11.31 -1.45
N ARG A 41 20.99 -11.56 -2.11
CA ARG A 41 21.16 -11.40 -3.55
C ARG A 41 20.49 -12.57 -4.27
N PHE A 42 19.41 -12.32 -5.01
CA PHE A 42 18.77 -13.33 -5.88
C PHE A 42 18.99 -13.03 -7.37
N PRO A 43 19.00 -14.07 -8.23
CA PRO A 43 19.56 -14.01 -9.57
C PRO A 43 18.63 -13.33 -10.58
N ARG A 44 19.24 -12.89 -11.68
CA ARG A 44 18.61 -12.17 -12.80
C ARG A 44 17.52 -13.00 -13.49
N SER A 45 16.50 -12.30 -13.98
CA SER A 45 15.33 -12.77 -14.72
C SER A 45 15.69 -13.69 -15.90
N GLY A 46 14.95 -14.81 -16.05
CA GLY A 46 15.05 -15.64 -17.26
C GLY A 46 14.58 -17.10 -17.20
N VAL A 47 14.19 -17.66 -16.04
CA VAL A 47 13.86 -19.10 -15.95
C VAL A 47 12.58 -19.35 -15.16
N TRP A 48 11.42 -18.98 -15.71
CA TRP A 48 10.12 -19.29 -15.06
C TRP A 48 9.04 -19.75 -16.05
N TYR A 49 9.40 -20.45 -17.11
CA TYR A 49 8.42 -21.24 -17.88
C TYR A 49 9.16 -22.42 -18.50
N CYS A 50 9.26 -23.54 -17.80
CA CYS A 50 9.48 -24.87 -18.40
C CYS A 50 9.46 -26.09 -17.44
N GLY A 51 9.16 -25.99 -16.14
CA GLY A 51 9.28 -27.20 -15.31
C GLY A 51 8.60 -27.18 -13.96
N ALA A 52 7.26 -27.27 -13.93
CA ALA A 52 6.54 -27.77 -12.76
C ALA A 52 5.07 -28.17 -13.10
N ILE A 53 4.87 -29.00 -14.12
CA ILE A 53 3.67 -29.85 -14.21
C ILE A 53 4.17 -31.29 -14.32
N ARG A 54 4.58 -31.85 -13.18
CA ARG A 54 4.78 -33.28 -12.93
C ARG A 54 5.04 -33.46 -11.45
N GLY A 55 4.05 -33.96 -10.71
CA GLY A 55 4.24 -34.37 -9.32
C GLY A 55 3.06 -34.12 -8.39
N ILE A 56 1.87 -34.62 -8.73
CA ILE A 56 0.85 -34.88 -7.71
C ILE A 56 1.04 -36.33 -7.23
N PRO A 57 1.35 -36.51 -5.93
CA PRO A 57 0.67 -37.50 -5.10
C PRO A 57 0.15 -36.78 -3.83
N GLY A 58 -1.14 -36.80 -3.49
CA GLY A 58 -1.87 -38.00 -3.10
C GLY A 58 -1.92 -38.10 -1.57
N VAL A 59 -3.03 -37.61 -0.99
CA VAL A 59 -3.63 -37.96 0.31
C VAL A 59 -2.69 -38.14 1.52
N VAL A 60 -2.67 -37.16 2.44
CA VAL A 60 -2.14 -37.36 3.80
C VAL A 60 -3.29 -37.47 4.81
N SER A 61 -3.31 -38.61 5.50
CA SER A 61 -4.33 -39.08 6.44
C SER A 61 -4.42 -38.31 7.77
N ARG A 62 -5.62 -38.31 8.35
CA ARG A 62 -6.09 -37.62 9.59
C ARG A 62 -5.34 -37.93 10.91
N THR A 63 -4.15 -38.52 10.91
CA THR A 63 -3.50 -39.06 12.13
C THR A 63 -2.35 -38.22 12.70
N ARG A 64 -2.12 -37.00 12.21
CA ARG A 64 -1.07 -36.09 12.73
C ARG A 64 -1.61 -34.80 13.39
N ARG A 65 -2.83 -34.85 13.94
CA ARG A 65 -3.45 -33.72 14.68
C ARG A 65 -3.48 -33.91 16.21
N ARG A 66 -2.76 -34.88 16.77
CA ARG A 66 -2.78 -35.18 18.22
C ARG A 66 -1.42 -35.20 18.93
N ALA A 67 -0.32 -34.83 18.27
CA ALA A 67 1.02 -34.88 18.87
C ALA A 67 1.65 -33.51 19.18
N LEU A 68 0.88 -32.41 19.14
CA LEU A 68 1.39 -31.05 19.40
C LEU A 68 0.64 -30.30 20.51
N ILE A 69 -0.15 -31.02 21.31
CA ILE A 69 -0.81 -30.52 22.53
C ILE A 69 -0.40 -31.45 23.69
N ALA A 70 0.89 -31.47 24.02
CA ALA A 70 1.44 -32.06 25.25
C ALA A 70 2.95 -31.80 25.35
N SER A 71 3.37 -30.53 25.51
CA SER A 71 4.62 -30.19 26.22
C SER A 71 4.81 -28.68 26.27
N THR A 72 4.37 -28.05 27.36
CA THR A 72 4.99 -26.88 28.04
C THR A 72 4.08 -26.47 29.20
N VAL A 73 3.90 -27.38 30.16
CA VAL A 73 3.51 -27.04 31.53
C VAL A 73 4.43 -27.86 32.41
N THR A 74 4.99 -27.20 33.44
CA THR A 74 5.82 -27.74 34.54
C THR A 74 7.34 -27.59 34.39
N ALA A 75 7.86 -26.42 34.78
CA ALA A 75 9.13 -26.31 35.50
C ALA A 75 9.13 -25.00 36.32
N ALA A 76 8.33 -24.98 37.38
CA ALA A 76 8.42 -24.01 38.46
C ALA A 76 8.95 -24.76 39.69
N CYS A 77 10.18 -24.49 40.10
CA CYS A 77 10.70 -24.77 41.45
C CYS A 77 11.96 -23.92 41.73
N LEU A 78 11.76 -22.87 42.53
CA LEU A 78 12.56 -22.47 43.70
C LEU A 78 14.09 -22.37 43.59
N VAL A 79 14.61 -21.13 43.67
CA VAL A 79 15.70 -20.79 44.62
C VAL A 79 15.40 -19.42 45.24
N VAL A 80 15.21 -19.44 46.57
CA VAL A 80 15.09 -18.29 47.47
C VAL A 80 16.44 -18.11 48.16
N VAL A 81 17.11 -16.97 47.95
CA VAL A 81 18.07 -16.31 48.87
C VAL A 81 18.09 -14.84 48.38
N GLY A 82 17.68 -13.79 49.10
CA GLY A 82 17.89 -13.47 50.51
C GLY A 82 19.00 -12.43 50.61
N SER A 83 18.68 -11.13 50.46
CA SER A 83 19.53 -10.01 50.93
C SER A 83 18.72 -8.71 51.02
N PHE A 84 18.38 -8.35 52.26
CA PHE A 84 17.94 -7.03 52.69
C PHE A 84 19.16 -6.12 52.86
N VAL A 85 19.15 -4.90 52.31
CA VAL A 85 19.93 -3.77 52.87
C VAL A 85 19.14 -2.46 52.75
N VAL A 86 18.59 -2.07 53.89
CA VAL A 86 18.53 -0.74 54.52
C VAL A 86 18.31 0.51 53.63
N VAL A 87 17.13 1.09 53.85
CA VAL A 87 16.76 2.49 53.58
C VAL A 87 17.56 3.44 54.48
N SER A 88 18.13 4.49 53.89
CA SER A 88 18.41 5.74 54.60
C SER A 88 17.86 6.90 53.80
N ALA A 89 16.72 7.43 54.24
CA ALA A 89 16.27 8.76 53.90
C ALA A 89 17.11 9.76 54.69
N HIS A 90 17.62 10.80 54.02
CA HIS A 90 18.06 12.04 54.67
C HIS A 90 17.32 13.19 54.00
N THR A 91 16.45 13.83 54.78
CA THR A 91 15.85 15.14 54.51
C THR A 91 16.52 16.17 55.40
N ALA A 92 16.94 17.31 54.84
CA ALA A 92 16.99 18.67 55.44
C ALA A 92 17.97 19.55 54.60
N THR A 93 17.49 20.55 53.84
CA THR A 93 17.48 22.02 54.13
C THR A 93 18.90 22.63 54.29
N ALA A 94 19.29 23.80 53.79
CA ALA A 94 18.62 25.02 53.33
C ALA A 94 19.64 25.90 52.56
N GLU A 95 19.14 26.95 51.89
CA GLU A 95 19.76 28.30 51.71
C GLU A 95 21.11 28.45 50.98
N GLU A 96 21.48 29.54 50.31
CA GLU A 96 20.87 30.74 49.71
C GLU A 96 22.07 31.49 49.05
N ARG A 97 21.80 32.33 48.04
CA ARG A 97 22.67 33.39 47.46
C ARG A 97 23.79 32.93 46.51
N SER A 98 24.02 33.57 45.35
CA SER A 98 23.88 34.98 45.00
C SER A 98 23.66 35.19 43.49
N ARG A 99 22.87 36.21 43.13
CA ARG A 99 22.86 36.88 41.80
C ARG A 99 24.02 37.89 41.70
N PRO A 100 24.38 38.34 40.48
CA PRO A 100 23.93 39.65 39.99
C PRO A 100 23.47 39.62 38.51
N VAL A 101 22.31 40.19 38.16
CA VAL A 101 22.02 41.54 37.58
C VAL A 101 22.37 41.73 36.07
N ALA A 102 21.29 41.65 35.26
CA ALA A 102 20.81 42.45 34.11
C ALA A 102 21.74 42.90 32.96
N VAL A 103 21.29 42.66 31.71
CA VAL A 103 21.07 43.70 30.67
C VAL A 103 19.93 43.27 29.73
N ALA A 104 19.00 44.19 29.47
CA ALA A 104 17.89 44.07 28.53
C ALA A 104 18.32 44.41 27.09
N GLY A 105 17.72 43.75 26.09
CA GLY A 105 17.83 44.13 24.68
C GLY A 105 17.32 43.05 23.73
N ALA A 106 16.04 43.09 23.39
CA ALA A 106 15.52 42.37 22.22
C ALA A 106 15.96 43.10 20.93
N PRO A 107 16.12 42.36 19.82
CA PRO A 107 15.05 42.47 18.83
C PRO A 107 14.51 41.11 18.40
N THR A 108 13.19 41.07 18.29
CA THR A 108 12.36 40.02 17.71
C THR A 108 12.85 39.68 16.30
N ARG A 109 13.53 38.54 16.16
CA ARG A 109 13.73 37.89 14.87
C ARG A 109 12.46 37.12 14.55
N VAL A 110 11.70 37.62 13.57
CA VAL A 110 10.66 36.82 12.91
C VAL A 110 11.42 35.75 12.12
N GLU A 111 11.55 34.56 12.70
CA GLU A 111 11.96 33.36 11.97
C GLU A 111 10.91 33.11 10.87
N PRO A 112 11.31 32.96 9.60
CA PRO A 112 10.37 32.59 8.56
C PRO A 112 9.79 31.21 8.91
N ALA A 113 8.47 31.14 9.03
CA ALA A 113 7.77 29.88 9.24
C ALA A 113 8.24 28.87 8.20
N ASP A 114 8.92 27.81 8.66
CA ASP A 114 9.26 26.64 7.88
C ASP A 114 7.97 26.08 7.27
N VAL A 115 7.73 26.38 6.00
CA VAL A 115 6.71 25.72 5.18
C VAL A 115 7.27 24.35 4.75
N ARG A 116 7.57 23.53 5.74
CA ARG A 116 7.77 22.08 5.62
C ARG A 116 7.10 21.44 6.83
N ALA A 117 5.80 21.67 6.95
CA ALA A 117 4.95 20.74 7.67
C ALA A 117 4.95 19.45 6.83
N ASP A 118 5.94 18.61 7.10
CA ASP A 118 5.97 17.20 6.80
C ASP A 118 4.72 16.59 7.46
N ALA A 119 3.59 16.66 6.75
CA ALA A 119 2.29 16.25 7.24
C ALA A 119 2.25 14.72 7.26
N ARG A 120 3.01 14.13 8.19
CA ARG A 120 2.90 12.73 8.55
C ARG A 120 1.46 12.49 8.98
N ILE A 121 0.70 11.83 8.12
CA ILE A 121 -0.64 11.34 8.43
C ILE A 121 -0.52 10.48 9.70
N PRO A 122 -1.15 10.87 10.83
CA PRO A 122 -1.12 10.12 12.07
C PRO A 122 -1.41 8.63 11.84
N VAL A 123 -0.72 7.73 12.55
CA VAL A 123 -0.83 6.26 12.37
C VAL A 123 -2.29 5.76 12.43
N ARG A 124 -3.14 6.39 13.24
CA ARG A 124 -4.58 6.08 13.33
C ARG A 124 -5.37 6.37 12.04
N GLU A 125 -4.88 7.27 11.20
CA GLU A 125 -5.47 7.62 9.90
C GLU A 125 -4.95 6.72 8.76
N GLN A 126 -4.13 5.72 9.10
CA GLN A 126 -3.58 4.75 8.16
C GLN A 126 -4.31 3.41 8.19
N VAL A 127 -5.25 3.20 9.11
CA VAL A 127 -5.99 1.94 9.28
C VAL A 127 -7.47 2.23 9.37
N VAL A 128 -8.26 1.46 8.65
CA VAL A 128 -9.71 1.49 8.69
C VAL A 128 -10.20 0.07 8.91
N SER A 129 -10.99 -0.13 9.96
CA SER A 129 -11.52 -1.44 10.33
C SER A 129 -12.94 -1.31 10.86
N GLY A 130 -13.81 -2.25 10.48
CA GLY A 130 -15.19 -2.28 10.92
C GLY A 130 -16.11 -1.34 10.12
N PRO A 131 -17.34 -1.09 10.61
CA PRO A 131 -18.31 -0.26 9.90
C PRO A 131 -17.84 1.19 9.75
N LEU A 132 -18.23 1.83 8.64
CA LEU A 132 -17.99 3.25 8.38
C LEU A 132 -19.29 4.05 8.39
N GLY A 133 -19.24 5.23 9.00
CA GLY A 133 -20.42 6.05 9.28
C GLY A 133 -21.20 5.58 10.51
N SER A 134 -22.27 6.31 10.83
CA SER A 134 -23.18 5.97 11.93
C SER A 134 -24.63 5.99 11.47
N GLY A 135 -25.48 5.27 12.21
CA GLY A 135 -26.92 5.23 11.98
C GLY A 135 -27.40 4.08 11.09
N SER A 136 -28.65 3.67 11.28
CA SER A 136 -29.31 2.70 10.40
C SER A 136 -29.55 3.33 9.02
N ARG A 137 -29.26 2.58 7.96
CA ARG A 137 -29.50 2.98 6.56
C ARG A 137 -30.42 1.95 5.88
N PRO A 138 -31.75 1.98 6.16
CA PRO A 138 -32.68 1.03 5.57
C PRO A 138 -32.66 1.11 4.04
N GLY A 139 -32.50 -0.04 3.38
CA GLY A 139 -32.47 -0.12 1.91
C GLY A 139 -31.15 0.32 1.26
N ALA A 140 -30.11 0.62 2.05
CA ALA A 140 -28.78 0.81 1.51
C ALA A 140 -28.16 -0.52 1.08
N ILE A 141 -27.39 -0.50 0.00
CA ILE A 141 -26.52 -1.62 -0.38
C ILE A 141 -25.42 -1.70 0.67
N THR A 142 -25.33 -2.85 1.33
CA THR A 142 -24.30 -3.11 2.33
C THR A 142 -23.06 -3.67 1.65
N PHE A 143 -21.89 -3.15 2.00
CA PHE A 143 -20.64 -3.66 1.46
C PHE A 143 -19.56 -3.79 2.52
N ALA A 144 -18.71 -4.80 2.33
CA ALA A 144 -17.46 -4.95 3.04
C ALA A 144 -16.31 -4.44 2.15
N TYR A 145 -15.20 -4.04 2.77
CA TYR A 145 -14.00 -3.59 2.04
C TYR A 145 -12.75 -4.35 2.49
N ALA A 146 -11.89 -4.68 1.53
CA ALA A 146 -10.53 -5.14 1.75
C ALA A 146 -9.59 -4.25 0.94
N GLY A 147 -8.72 -3.51 1.63
CA GLY A 147 -8.04 -2.36 1.02
C GLY A 147 -6.61 -2.12 1.49
N ASP A 148 -5.86 -1.29 0.76
CA ASP A 148 -4.61 -0.70 1.24
C ASP A 148 -4.71 0.83 1.40
N SER A 149 -3.63 1.58 1.18
CA SER A 149 -3.63 3.05 1.33
C SER A 149 -4.56 3.75 0.35
N ILE A 150 -4.87 3.13 -0.79
CA ILE A 150 -5.81 3.65 -1.80
C ILE A 150 -7.24 3.62 -1.27
N THR A 151 -7.54 2.74 -0.32
CA THR A 151 -8.84 2.61 0.35
C THR A 151 -8.87 3.25 1.74
N ALA A 152 -7.79 3.15 2.53
CA ALA A 152 -7.79 3.51 3.95
C ALA A 152 -7.68 5.02 4.24
N ARG A 153 -6.94 5.78 3.41
CA ARG A 153 -6.59 7.17 3.72
C ARG A 153 -7.82 8.08 3.82
N PRO A 154 -7.84 9.13 4.65
CA PRO A 154 -9.00 10.00 4.84
C PRO A 154 -9.53 10.66 3.57
N ASP A 155 -8.69 10.82 2.55
CA ASP A 155 -9.02 11.41 1.26
C ASP A 155 -9.37 10.36 0.18
N SER A 156 -9.52 9.08 0.55
CA SER A 156 -9.79 7.96 -0.37
C SER A 156 -11.22 7.94 -0.93
N TRP A 157 -11.44 7.05 -1.90
CA TRP A 157 -12.77 6.78 -2.46
C TRP A 157 -13.77 6.30 -1.39
N LEU A 158 -13.29 5.56 -0.38
CA LEU A 158 -14.15 4.98 0.66
C LEU A 158 -14.79 6.09 1.50
N HIS A 159 -13.98 7.06 1.95
CA HIS A 159 -14.47 8.23 2.70
C HIS A 159 -15.23 9.22 1.82
N ALA A 160 -14.88 9.33 0.54
CA ALA A 160 -15.66 10.12 -0.41
C ALA A 160 -17.06 9.51 -0.68
N LEU A 161 -17.22 8.20 -0.55
CA LEU A 161 -18.49 7.48 -0.70
C LEU A 161 -19.32 7.48 0.59
N GLU A 162 -18.69 7.53 1.77
CA GLU A 162 -19.34 7.43 3.09
C GLU A 162 -20.61 8.30 3.26
N PRO A 163 -20.66 9.56 2.79
CA PRO A 163 -21.84 10.41 2.94
C PRO A 163 -23.05 10.00 2.09
N ASP A 164 -22.87 9.12 1.09
CA ASP A 164 -23.96 8.63 0.24
C ASP A 164 -24.78 7.57 0.99
N THR A 165 -26.00 7.94 1.36
CA THR A 165 -26.88 7.10 2.19
C THR A 165 -27.41 5.85 1.47
N ARG A 166 -27.20 5.74 0.15
CA ARG A 166 -27.55 4.54 -0.63
C ARG A 166 -26.59 3.37 -0.39
N PHE A 167 -25.42 3.63 0.20
CA PHE A 167 -24.40 2.63 0.48
C PHE A 167 -24.09 2.61 1.97
N HIS A 168 -23.68 1.46 2.48
CA HIS A 168 -23.23 1.31 3.86
C HIS A 168 -22.05 0.35 3.93
N ALA A 169 -20.88 0.87 4.29
CA ALA A 169 -19.71 0.05 4.61
C ALA A 169 -19.94 -0.61 5.98
N VAL A 170 -20.36 -1.87 6.00
CA VAL A 170 -20.75 -2.59 7.24
C VAL A 170 -19.58 -3.28 7.94
N GLY A 171 -18.41 -3.27 7.34
CA GLY A 171 -17.23 -3.93 7.88
C GLY A 171 -16.11 -4.00 6.86
N GLY A 172 -14.98 -4.56 7.28
CA GLY A 172 -13.82 -4.69 6.43
C GLY A 172 -12.53 -4.32 7.14
N TYR A 173 -11.46 -4.35 6.36
CA TYR A 173 -10.13 -3.95 6.80
C TYR A 173 -9.36 -3.31 5.65
N ALA A 174 -8.81 -2.13 5.90
CA ALA A 174 -7.86 -1.50 5.00
C ALA A 174 -6.71 -0.89 5.79
N HIS A 175 -5.48 -1.08 5.32
CA HIS A 175 -4.30 -0.54 5.99
C HIS A 175 -3.29 0.01 4.98
N SER A 176 -2.86 1.24 5.20
CA SER A 176 -1.85 1.91 4.40
C SER A 176 -0.54 1.13 4.40
N GLY A 177 0.00 0.85 3.22
CA GLY A 177 1.26 0.10 3.06
C GLY A 177 1.14 -1.42 3.18
N TYR A 178 -0.04 -1.97 3.47
CA TYR A 178 -0.22 -3.42 3.56
C TYR A 178 -0.35 -4.06 2.19
N ARG A 179 0.24 -5.25 2.08
CA ARG A 179 0.01 -6.21 1.00
C ARG A 179 -1.24 -7.06 1.24
N ALA A 180 -1.67 -7.79 0.22
CA ALA A 180 -2.83 -8.67 0.30
C ALA A 180 -2.70 -9.75 1.39
N ASP A 181 -1.52 -10.34 1.61
CA ASP A 181 -1.30 -11.34 2.68
C ASP A 181 -1.42 -10.75 4.08
N GLN A 182 -1.05 -9.48 4.24
CA GLN A 182 -1.13 -8.79 5.52
C GLN A 182 -2.57 -8.40 5.84
N VAL A 183 -3.35 -7.94 4.84
CA VAL A 183 -4.79 -7.71 5.02
C VAL A 183 -5.52 -9.03 5.33
N LEU A 184 -5.15 -10.13 4.66
CA LEU A 184 -5.70 -11.46 4.93
C LEU A 184 -5.49 -11.93 6.39
N ALA A 185 -4.38 -11.54 7.00
CA ALA A 185 -4.08 -11.88 8.39
C ALA A 185 -5.01 -11.18 9.38
N GLU A 186 -5.47 -9.98 9.04
CA GLU A 186 -6.26 -9.11 9.93
C GLU A 186 -7.78 -9.20 9.66
N ILE A 187 -8.17 -9.41 8.40
CA ILE A 187 -9.59 -9.36 8.02
C ILE A 187 -10.36 -10.57 8.55
N GLY A 188 -11.52 -10.28 9.13
CA GLY A 188 -12.49 -11.25 9.61
C GLY A 188 -13.71 -11.40 8.70
N PRO A 189 -14.62 -12.33 9.02
CA PRO A 189 -15.91 -12.44 8.34
C PRO A 189 -16.75 -11.16 8.47
N VAL A 190 -17.51 -10.83 7.43
CA VAL A 190 -18.50 -9.72 7.42
C VAL A 190 -19.77 -10.23 6.77
N HIS A 191 -20.59 -10.94 7.54
CA HIS A 191 -21.74 -11.69 7.02
C HIS A 191 -22.91 -10.82 6.55
N ASP A 192 -22.99 -9.58 7.03
CA ASP A 192 -24.08 -8.66 6.72
C ASP A 192 -23.78 -7.80 5.47
N ALA A 193 -22.75 -8.14 4.68
CA ALA A 193 -22.40 -7.43 3.46
C ALA A 193 -22.95 -8.14 2.21
N ASP A 194 -23.70 -7.40 1.40
CA ASP A 194 -24.14 -7.86 0.07
C ASP A 194 -22.92 -8.02 -0.86
N VAL A 195 -22.01 -7.04 -0.87
CA VAL A 195 -20.83 -7.02 -1.74
C VAL A 195 -19.54 -6.93 -0.92
N LEU A 196 -18.53 -7.74 -1.24
CA LEU A 196 -17.14 -7.48 -0.85
C LEU A 196 -16.42 -6.72 -1.96
N VAL A 197 -15.92 -5.54 -1.65
CA VAL A 197 -15.03 -4.75 -2.50
C VAL A 197 -13.58 -5.07 -2.18
N VAL A 198 -12.81 -5.57 -3.15
CA VAL A 198 -11.39 -5.91 -2.98
C VAL A 198 -10.51 -4.99 -3.83
N GLU A 199 -9.82 -4.07 -3.16
CA GLU A 199 -8.82 -3.18 -3.74
C GLU A 199 -7.47 -3.48 -3.07
N LEU A 200 -6.76 -4.48 -3.59
CA LEU A 200 -5.50 -4.95 -3.02
C LEU A 200 -4.47 -5.18 -4.11
N GLY A 201 -3.19 -5.05 -3.72
CA GLY A 201 -2.06 -5.46 -4.54
C GLY A 201 -1.15 -4.30 -4.98
N THR A 202 -1.48 -3.05 -4.66
CA THR A 202 -0.57 -1.91 -4.92
C THR A 202 0.76 -2.11 -4.21
N ASN A 203 0.72 -2.56 -2.95
CA ASN A 203 1.93 -2.86 -2.19
C ASN A 203 2.57 -4.19 -2.59
N ASP A 204 1.81 -5.17 -3.05
CA ASP A 204 2.37 -6.40 -3.63
C ASP A 204 3.25 -6.08 -4.84
N VAL A 205 2.74 -5.27 -5.78
CA VAL A 205 3.49 -4.79 -6.94
C VAL A 205 4.72 -4.01 -6.51
N ASN A 206 4.56 -3.06 -5.59
CA ASN A 206 5.67 -2.27 -5.05
C ASN A 206 6.81 -3.15 -4.51
N GLN A 207 6.44 -4.22 -3.80
CA GLN A 207 7.37 -5.10 -3.10
C GLN A 207 7.80 -6.31 -3.93
N ALA A 208 7.53 -6.30 -5.24
CA ALA A 208 7.86 -7.36 -6.17
C ALA A 208 7.29 -8.74 -5.79
N VAL A 209 6.12 -8.76 -5.13
CA VAL A 209 5.40 -10.01 -4.87
C VAL A 209 4.88 -10.59 -6.20
N PRO A 210 5.03 -11.90 -6.44
CA PRO A 210 4.51 -12.52 -7.65
C PRO A 210 2.99 -12.32 -7.79
N THR A 211 2.52 -11.92 -8.98
CA THR A 211 1.09 -11.69 -9.25
C THR A 211 0.21 -12.87 -8.87
N ALA A 212 0.66 -14.10 -9.12
CA ALA A 212 -0.09 -15.31 -8.73
C ALA A 212 -0.27 -15.44 -7.21
N THR A 213 0.70 -14.97 -6.42
CA THR A 213 0.60 -14.93 -4.95
C THR A 213 -0.43 -13.90 -4.51
N THR A 214 -0.43 -12.71 -5.12
CA THR A 214 -1.44 -11.67 -4.85
C THR A 214 -2.85 -12.18 -5.16
N ILE A 215 -3.05 -12.84 -6.30
CA ILE A 215 -4.34 -13.45 -6.68
C ILE A 215 -4.78 -14.49 -5.65
N ALA A 216 -3.89 -15.41 -5.26
CA ALA A 216 -4.22 -16.42 -4.25
C ALA A 216 -4.58 -15.80 -2.88
N ASN A 217 -3.95 -14.69 -2.52
CA ASN A 217 -4.29 -13.95 -1.30
C ASN A 217 -5.64 -13.24 -1.42
N VAL A 218 -5.96 -12.64 -2.56
CA VAL A 218 -7.27 -12.04 -2.85
C VAL A 218 -8.38 -13.07 -2.74
N ASP A 219 -8.21 -14.23 -3.36
CA ASP A 219 -9.14 -15.36 -3.25
C ASP A 219 -9.31 -15.86 -1.80
N ALA A 220 -8.22 -15.90 -1.03
CA ALA A 220 -8.30 -16.21 0.41
C ALA A 220 -9.03 -15.13 1.23
N VAL A 221 -8.88 -13.85 0.89
CA VAL A 221 -9.64 -12.73 1.50
C VAL A 221 -11.13 -12.90 1.20
N VAL A 222 -11.50 -13.15 -0.07
CA VAL A 222 -12.88 -13.39 -0.47
C VAL A 222 -13.53 -14.49 0.36
N ARG A 223 -12.87 -15.65 0.46
CA ARG A 223 -13.36 -16.76 1.31
C ARG A 223 -13.46 -16.41 2.79
N ARG A 224 -12.56 -15.56 3.30
CA ARG A 224 -12.53 -15.18 4.71
C ARG A 224 -13.70 -14.27 5.08
N VAL A 225 -13.99 -13.29 4.23
CA VAL A 225 -15.10 -12.35 4.46
C VAL A 225 -16.44 -13.05 4.28
N GLY A 226 -16.58 -13.83 3.21
CA GLY A 226 -17.80 -14.60 2.93
C GLY A 226 -19.02 -13.75 2.56
N ALA A 227 -18.83 -12.63 1.85
CA ALA A 227 -19.91 -11.84 1.27
C ALA A 227 -20.58 -12.59 0.11
N GLN A 228 -21.81 -12.21 -0.23
CA GLN A 228 -22.59 -12.88 -1.29
C GLN A 228 -22.04 -12.59 -2.68
N HIS A 229 -21.70 -11.33 -2.93
CA HIS A 229 -21.13 -10.85 -4.19
C HIS A 229 -19.72 -10.32 -3.96
N VAL A 230 -18.90 -10.33 -5.01
CA VAL A 230 -17.50 -9.86 -4.97
C VAL A 230 -17.26 -8.89 -6.11
N LEU A 231 -16.68 -7.75 -5.79
CA LEU A 231 -16.21 -6.75 -6.72
C LEU A 231 -14.69 -6.61 -6.58
N VAL A 232 -13.95 -7.09 -7.58
CA VAL A 232 -12.50 -6.91 -7.65
C VAL A 232 -12.17 -5.60 -8.37
N VAL A 233 -11.28 -4.82 -7.78
CA VAL A 233 -10.89 -3.50 -8.27
C VAL A 233 -9.52 -3.59 -8.97
N ALA A 234 -9.37 -2.90 -10.10
CA ALA A 234 -8.07 -2.73 -10.75
C ALA A 234 -7.03 -2.09 -9.81
N GLY A 235 -5.74 -2.37 -10.01
CA GLY A 235 -4.68 -1.59 -9.37
C GLY A 235 -4.66 -0.14 -9.93
N PRO A 236 -4.40 0.88 -9.10
CA PRO A 236 -4.35 2.28 -9.52
C PRO A 236 -3.23 2.55 -10.54
N PRO A 237 -3.29 3.69 -11.26
CA PRO A 237 -2.14 4.20 -12.01
C PRO A 237 -0.92 4.44 -11.11
N SER A 238 0.28 4.50 -11.72
CA SER A 238 1.48 4.89 -10.97
C SER A 238 2.45 5.69 -11.82
N ASP A 239 2.92 6.81 -11.27
CA ASP A 239 3.95 7.63 -11.93
C ASP A 239 5.35 7.05 -11.71
N TRP A 240 5.49 6.06 -10.83
CA TRP A 240 6.76 5.41 -10.52
C TRP A 240 7.01 4.21 -11.43
N THR A 241 8.18 4.17 -12.09
CA THR A 241 8.64 3.00 -12.88
C THR A 241 9.67 2.16 -12.13
N THR A 242 9.97 2.50 -10.89
CA THR A 242 10.93 1.79 -10.03
C THR A 242 10.40 1.73 -8.59
N SER A 243 10.87 0.74 -7.84
CA SER A 243 10.69 0.63 -6.39
C SER A 243 12.01 0.24 -5.74
N ARG A 244 12.13 0.41 -4.41
CA ARG A 244 13.30 -0.07 -3.67
C ARG A 244 13.48 -1.59 -3.71
N TRP A 245 12.42 -2.33 -4.06
CA TRP A 245 12.44 -3.78 -4.24
C TRP A 245 12.71 -4.20 -5.68
N GLY A 246 13.02 -3.25 -6.57
CA GLY A 246 13.35 -3.51 -7.97
C GLY A 246 12.15 -3.79 -8.87
N ALA A 247 10.92 -3.48 -8.42
CA ALA A 247 9.74 -3.62 -9.24
C ALA A 247 9.51 -2.38 -10.12
N ASP A 248 9.06 -2.61 -11.36
CA ASP A 248 8.43 -1.55 -12.15
C ASP A 248 6.97 -1.42 -11.69
N ARG A 249 6.69 -0.37 -10.91
CA ARG A 249 5.36 -0.18 -10.30
C ARG A 249 4.30 0.11 -11.36
N ARG A 250 4.60 0.99 -12.32
CA ARG A 250 3.66 1.38 -13.39
C ARG A 250 3.26 0.17 -14.23
N THR A 251 4.23 -0.55 -14.78
CA THR A 251 3.95 -1.75 -15.59
C THR A 251 3.32 -2.85 -14.72
N GLY A 252 3.80 -3.01 -13.49
CA GLY A 252 3.29 -4.00 -12.55
C GLY A 252 1.80 -3.84 -12.23
N GLN A 253 1.32 -2.60 -12.05
CA GLN A 253 -0.10 -2.34 -11.83
C GLN A 253 -0.96 -2.71 -13.04
N VAL A 254 -0.49 -2.42 -14.27
CA VAL A 254 -1.20 -2.82 -15.49
C VAL A 254 -1.26 -4.35 -15.61
N VAL A 255 -0.17 -5.05 -15.28
CA VAL A 255 -0.12 -6.52 -15.28
C VAL A 255 -1.07 -7.11 -14.23
N LEU A 256 -1.02 -6.60 -13.00
CA LEU A 256 -1.90 -7.02 -11.91
C LEU A 256 -3.37 -6.81 -12.27
N SER A 257 -3.76 -5.60 -12.73
CA SER A 257 -5.14 -5.29 -13.12
C SER A 257 -5.70 -6.25 -14.17
N ARG A 258 -4.91 -6.59 -15.20
CA ARG A 258 -5.32 -7.55 -16.23
C ARG A 258 -5.45 -8.97 -15.67
N ALA A 259 -4.62 -9.34 -14.71
CA ALA A 259 -4.66 -10.65 -14.09
C ALA A 259 -5.87 -10.78 -13.15
N LEU A 260 -6.14 -9.75 -12.34
CA LEU A 260 -7.34 -9.64 -11.51
C LEU A 260 -8.63 -9.65 -12.33
N ALA A 261 -8.68 -8.96 -13.46
CA ALA A 261 -9.85 -8.99 -14.35
C ALA A 261 -10.15 -10.40 -14.89
N ARG A 262 -9.10 -11.14 -15.27
CA ARG A 262 -9.24 -12.54 -15.71
C ARG A 262 -9.68 -13.44 -14.58
N ASP A 263 -9.03 -13.32 -13.42
CA ASP A 263 -9.35 -14.12 -12.23
C ASP A 263 -10.79 -13.89 -11.75
N ALA A 264 -11.25 -12.64 -11.72
CA ALA A 264 -12.62 -12.30 -11.42
C ALA A 264 -13.60 -12.96 -12.41
N SER A 265 -13.31 -12.90 -13.71
CA SER A 265 -14.13 -13.56 -14.73
C SER A 265 -14.16 -15.09 -14.57
N GLU A 266 -13.06 -15.72 -14.16
CA GLU A 266 -12.97 -17.17 -13.94
C GLU A 266 -13.78 -17.61 -12.70
N HIS A 267 -13.86 -16.76 -11.68
CA HIS A 267 -14.64 -17.01 -10.46
C HIS A 267 -16.11 -16.55 -10.57
N GLY A 268 -16.49 -15.85 -11.63
CA GLY A 268 -17.81 -15.23 -11.75
C GLY A 268 -18.01 -14.02 -10.84
N TRP A 269 -16.92 -13.36 -10.42
CA TRP A 269 -16.94 -12.10 -9.70
C TRP A 269 -17.04 -10.91 -10.64
N SER A 270 -17.55 -9.79 -10.12
CA SER A 270 -17.53 -8.51 -10.83
C SER A 270 -16.13 -7.90 -10.81
N TYR A 271 -15.80 -7.12 -11.84
CA TYR A 271 -14.54 -6.40 -11.95
C TYR A 271 -14.77 -4.96 -12.40
N THR A 272 -14.00 -4.01 -11.85
CA THR A 272 -14.05 -2.61 -12.28
C THR A 272 -12.66 -1.97 -12.31
N ASP A 273 -12.42 -1.07 -13.28
CA ASP A 273 -11.28 -0.13 -13.27
C ASP A 273 -11.81 1.29 -13.03
N PRO A 274 -12.00 1.71 -11.76
CA PRO A 274 -12.53 3.02 -11.44
C PRO A 274 -11.52 4.14 -11.73
N PHE A 275 -10.29 3.77 -12.08
CA PHE A 275 -9.20 4.68 -12.40
C PHE A 275 -9.08 4.97 -13.88
N ALA A 276 -9.87 4.33 -14.76
CA ALA A 276 -9.71 4.40 -16.20
C ALA A 276 -9.68 5.85 -16.74
N ALA A 277 -10.53 6.74 -16.20
CA ALA A 277 -10.56 8.16 -16.58
C ALA A 277 -9.34 8.97 -16.11
N PHE A 278 -8.58 8.43 -15.16
CA PHE A 278 -7.41 9.05 -14.54
C PHE A 278 -6.10 8.35 -14.91
N ARG A 279 -6.15 7.39 -15.83
CA ARG A 279 -5.01 6.60 -16.30
C ARG A 279 -4.59 7.08 -17.68
N GLN A 280 -3.32 7.45 -17.82
CA GLN A 280 -2.71 7.68 -19.13
C GLN A 280 -2.46 6.35 -19.86
N PRO A 281 -2.31 6.36 -21.20
CA PRO A 281 -2.07 5.13 -21.97
C PRO A 281 -0.85 4.32 -21.53
N ASP A 282 0.14 4.97 -20.92
CA ASP A 282 1.36 4.32 -20.40
C ASP A 282 1.19 3.75 -18.98
N GLY A 283 0.02 3.94 -18.35
CA GLY A 283 -0.28 3.49 -16.99
C GLY A 283 0.01 4.51 -15.89
N ALA A 284 0.50 5.71 -16.23
CA ALA A 284 0.70 6.80 -15.28
C ALA A 284 -0.62 7.48 -14.89
N TRP A 285 -0.62 8.28 -13.83
CA TRP A 285 -1.74 9.16 -13.51
C TRP A 285 -1.85 10.27 -14.56
N VAL A 286 -3.07 10.70 -14.87
CA VAL A 286 -3.29 11.97 -15.56
C VAL A 286 -2.67 13.09 -14.71
N ARG A 287 -1.96 14.03 -15.35
CA ARG A 287 -1.26 15.13 -14.66
C ARG A 287 -2.21 15.88 -13.72
N GLY A 288 -1.83 15.96 -12.44
CA GLY A 288 -2.61 16.62 -11.38
C GLY A 288 -3.66 15.73 -10.71
N ALA A 289 -3.86 14.50 -11.19
CA ALA A 289 -4.76 13.54 -10.55
C ALA A 289 -4.12 12.85 -9.32
N SER A 290 -2.79 12.89 -9.19
CA SER A 290 -2.06 12.38 -8.04
C SER A 290 -1.01 13.40 -7.56
N PRO A 291 -0.87 13.64 -6.24
CA PRO A 291 0.16 14.52 -5.71
C PRO A 291 1.51 13.80 -5.50
N ASP A 292 1.51 12.47 -5.39
CA ASP A 292 2.70 11.66 -5.06
C ASP A 292 2.96 10.51 -6.04
N GLY A 293 2.19 10.45 -7.13
CA GLY A 293 2.30 9.42 -8.16
C GLY A 293 1.79 8.04 -7.75
N ILE A 294 1.10 7.93 -6.61
CA ILE A 294 0.55 6.68 -6.07
C ILE A 294 -0.94 6.87 -5.71
N HIS A 295 -1.25 7.89 -4.94
CA HIS A 295 -2.59 8.14 -4.40
C HIS A 295 -3.31 9.20 -5.24
N GLY A 296 -4.61 9.02 -5.47
CA GLY A 296 -5.42 10.07 -6.09
C GLY A 296 -5.50 11.31 -5.20
N THR A 297 -5.65 12.50 -5.78
CA THR A 297 -6.09 13.69 -5.04
C THR A 297 -7.52 13.50 -4.53
N ALA A 298 -7.95 14.25 -3.52
CA ALA A 298 -9.34 14.22 -3.04
C ALA A 298 -10.37 14.40 -4.18
N ALA A 299 -10.12 15.33 -5.12
CA ALA A 299 -11.00 15.54 -6.29
C ALA A 299 -11.04 14.32 -7.23
N THR A 300 -9.91 13.63 -7.40
CA THR A 300 -9.82 12.39 -8.17
C THR A 300 -10.59 11.27 -7.48
N ASN A 301 -10.43 11.14 -6.16
CA ASN A 301 -11.12 10.12 -5.37
C ASN A 301 -12.64 10.31 -5.32
N VAL A 302 -13.16 11.53 -5.45
CA VAL A 302 -14.61 11.76 -5.69
C VAL A 302 -15.07 11.13 -7.01
N GLY A 303 -14.25 11.23 -8.07
CA GLY A 303 -14.54 10.58 -9.36
C GLY A 303 -14.49 9.06 -9.26
N ILE A 304 -13.44 8.54 -8.61
CA ILE A 304 -13.28 7.09 -8.33
C ILE A 304 -14.47 6.59 -7.51
N ALA A 305 -14.88 7.29 -6.46
CA ALA A 305 -16.01 6.92 -5.61
C ALA A 305 -17.33 6.81 -6.39
N ARG A 306 -17.58 7.68 -7.39
CA ARG A 306 -18.76 7.56 -8.27
C ARG A 306 -18.71 6.31 -9.16
N SER A 307 -17.52 5.97 -9.68
CA SER A 307 -17.32 4.75 -10.45
C SER A 307 -17.48 3.51 -9.56
N MET A 308 -16.96 3.55 -8.33
CA MET A 308 -17.11 2.51 -7.33
C MET A 308 -18.58 2.33 -6.93
N ALA A 309 -19.31 3.41 -6.68
CA ALA A 309 -20.74 3.36 -6.37
C ALA A 309 -21.54 2.64 -7.47
N THR A 310 -21.26 2.95 -8.74
CA THR A 310 -21.90 2.28 -9.88
C THR A 310 -21.58 0.79 -9.89
N ALA A 311 -20.30 0.44 -9.76
CA ALA A 311 -19.86 -0.95 -9.78
C ALA A 311 -20.34 -1.77 -8.56
N ILE A 312 -20.48 -1.15 -7.39
CA ILE A 312 -21.05 -1.79 -6.19
C ILE A 312 -22.54 -2.06 -6.42
N THR A 313 -23.28 -1.13 -7.03
CA THR A 313 -24.68 -1.35 -7.40
C THR A 313 -24.82 -2.50 -8.37
N GLU A 314 -24.05 -2.51 -9.46
CA GLU A 314 -24.09 -3.59 -10.46
C GLU A 314 -23.67 -4.95 -9.88
N ALA A 315 -22.72 -4.97 -8.94
CA ALA A 315 -22.29 -6.21 -8.30
C ALA A 315 -23.30 -6.78 -7.31
N ALA A 316 -24.20 -5.96 -6.76
CA ALA A 316 -25.22 -6.37 -5.79
C ALA A 316 -26.48 -6.97 -6.43
N GLU A 317 -26.60 -6.93 -7.75
CA GLU A 317 -27.69 -7.52 -8.54
C GLU A 317 -27.42 -9.00 -8.89
#